data_AF-A0A6A6MW99-F1
#
_entry.id   AF-A0A6A6MW99-F1
#
_cell.length_a   1.000
_cell.length_b   1.000
_cell.length_c   1.000
_cell.angle_alpha   90.00
_cell.angle_beta   90.00
_cell.angle_gamma   90.00
#
_symmetry.space_group_name_H-M   'P 1'
#
loop_
_entity.id
_entity.type
_entity.pdbx_description
1 polymer ?
#
loop_
_entity_poly.entity_id
_entity_poly.type
_entity_poly.pdbx_seq_one_letter_code
_entity_poly.pdbx_strand_id
1 'polypeptide(L)' 'MSSKRQRHFRRSPSVAGTGKLKMVPMYLANDAKLWWRTKVEQSISGQCSIVTWDDFKKALKAQFYPENVAYNARCKLAEL' A
#
# COMPACT_ATOMS: atom_id res chain seq x y z
N MET A 1 24.77 -22.87 39.51
CA MET A 1 23.96 -23.58 38.50
C MET A 1 22.68 -22.77 38.29
N SER A 2 22.65 -21.94 37.25
CA SER A 2 21.69 -22.00 36.13
C SER A 2 20.23 -21.81 36.59
N SER A 3 19.51 -20.76 36.18
CA SER A 3 19.08 -20.63 34.80
C SER A 3 18.43 -19.26 34.55
N LYS A 4 19.03 -18.46 33.65
CA LYS A 4 18.40 -17.27 33.06
C LYS A 4 17.23 -17.75 32.21
N ARG A 5 16.00 -17.49 32.63
CA ARG A 5 14.84 -17.55 31.72
C ARG A 5 14.88 -16.33 30.80
N GLN A 6 15.71 -16.41 29.77
CA GLN A 6 15.57 -15.54 28.60
C GLN A 6 14.23 -15.86 27.95
N ARG A 7 13.26 -14.97 28.17
CA ARG A 7 12.01 -14.95 27.42
C ARG A 7 12.38 -14.56 25.99
N HIS A 8 12.54 -15.55 25.14
CA HIS A 8 12.63 -15.33 23.71
C HIS A 8 11.32 -14.70 23.28
N PHE A 9 11.33 -13.38 23.07
CA PHE A 9 10.27 -12.68 22.38
C PHE A 9 10.21 -13.28 20.98
N ARG A 10 9.31 -14.24 20.79
CA ARG A 10 9.08 -14.92 19.54
C ARG A 10 8.68 -13.84 18.53
N ARG A 11 9.57 -13.58 17.58
CA ARG A 11 9.26 -12.73 16.42
C ARG A 11 8.04 -13.34 15.75
N SER A 12 6.90 -12.65 15.86
CA SER A 12 5.64 -13.10 15.29
C SER A 12 5.86 -13.40 13.80
N PRO A 13 5.36 -14.53 13.27
CA PRO A 13 5.55 -14.87 11.88
C PRO A 13 4.91 -13.76 11.06
N SER A 14 5.76 -13.14 10.26
CA SER A 14 5.45 -12.18 9.19
C SER A 14 4.01 -12.34 8.69
N VAL A 15 3.17 -11.35 9.00
CA VAL A 15 1.98 -11.02 8.20
C VAL A 15 2.53 -10.63 6.82
N ALA A 16 2.74 -11.63 5.96
CA ALA A 16 3.83 -11.57 4.97
C ALA A 16 3.57 -10.67 3.75
N GLY A 17 2.33 -10.27 3.48
CA GLY A 17 2.02 -9.31 2.42
C GLY A 17 0.58 -8.84 2.47
N THR A 18 -0.36 -9.79 2.52
CA THR A 18 -1.81 -9.52 2.53
C THR A 18 -2.28 -8.88 3.84
N GLY A 19 -1.72 -9.29 4.99
CA GLY A 19 -2.06 -8.68 6.27
C GLY A 19 -1.56 -7.23 6.40
N LYS A 20 -0.47 -6.85 5.69
CA LYS A 20 0.01 -5.46 5.66
C LYS A 20 -0.96 -4.57 4.89
N LEU A 21 -1.49 -5.07 3.76
CA LEU A 21 -2.52 -4.38 2.97
C LEU A 21 -3.82 -4.16 3.75
N LYS A 22 -4.20 -5.09 4.64
CA LYS A 22 -5.36 -4.91 5.53
C LYS A 22 -5.19 -3.74 6.51
N MET A 23 -3.95 -3.41 6.89
CA MET A 23 -3.65 -2.31 7.81
C MET A 23 -3.44 -0.96 7.10
N VAL A 24 -3.26 -0.95 5.77
CA VAL A 24 -3.06 0.27 4.96
C VAL A 24 -4.09 1.37 5.24
N PRO A 25 -5.41 1.10 5.32
CA PRO A 25 -6.40 2.14 5.57
C PRO A 25 -6.23 2.87 6.91
N MET A 26 -5.48 2.30 7.87
CA MET A 26 -5.20 2.92 9.17
C MET A 26 -4.08 3.96 9.09
N TYR A 27 -3.21 3.86 8.08
CA TYR A 27 -2.06 4.76 7.88
C TYR A 27 -2.27 5.78 6.76
N LEU A 28 -3.37 5.68 6.01
CA LEU A 28 -3.74 6.64 4.96
C LEU A 28 -4.75 7.66 5.50
N ALA A 29 -4.59 8.92 5.08
CA ALA A 29 -5.48 10.02 5.40
C ALA A 29 -6.13 10.61 4.14
N ASN A 30 -7.29 11.25 4.30
CA ASN A 30 -8.00 12.03 3.27
C ASN A 30 -8.05 11.33 1.90
N ASP A 31 -7.50 11.98 0.88
CA ASP A 31 -7.56 11.56 -0.52
C ASP A 31 -6.83 10.24 -0.77
N ALA A 32 -5.76 9.95 0.00
CA ALA A 32 -5.05 8.69 -0.10
C ALA A 32 -5.92 7.51 0.37
N LYS A 33 -6.75 7.73 1.41
CA LYS A 33 -7.68 6.73 1.90
C LYS A 33 -8.82 6.47 0.91
N LEU A 34 -9.33 7.53 0.27
CA LEU A 34 -10.35 7.41 -0.78
C LEU A 34 -9.80 6.64 -1.99
N TRP A 35 -8.61 7.03 -2.48
CA TRP A 35 -7.92 6.34 -3.56
C TRP A 35 -7.72 4.85 -3.28
N TRP A 36 -7.32 4.49 -2.06
CA TRP A 36 -7.14 3.09 -1.68
C TRP A 36 -8.45 2.30 -1.70
N ARG A 37 -9.58 2.88 -1.27
CA ARG A 37 -10.90 2.22 -1.36
C ARG A 37 -11.27 1.90 -2.81
N THR A 38 -11.08 2.85 -3.71
CA THR A 38 -11.33 2.66 -5.15
C THR A 38 -10.43 1.56 -5.73
N LYS A 39 -9.15 1.48 -5.30
CA LYS A 39 -8.23 0.42 -5.75
C LYS A 39 -8.62 -0.96 -5.25
N VAL A 40 -9.14 -1.07 -4.02
CA VAL A 40 -9.67 -2.34 -3.51
C VAL A 40 -10.90 -2.79 -4.31
N GLU A 41 -11.83 -1.88 -4.63
CA GLU A 41 -12.99 -2.18 -5.49
C GLU A 41 -12.56 -2.61 -6.90
N GLN A 42 -11.61 -1.90 -7.51
CA GLN A 42 -11.05 -2.29 -8.81
C GLN A 42 -10.36 -3.67 -8.76
N SER A 43 -9.75 -4.03 -7.61
CA SER A 43 -9.17 -5.36 -7.42
C SER A 43 -10.20 -6.45 -7.29
N ILE A 44 -11.33 -6.19 -6.65
CA ILE A 44 -12.46 -7.12 -6.57
C ILE A 44 -13.09 -7.30 -7.95
N SER A 45 -13.20 -6.22 -8.73
CA SER A 45 -13.70 -6.24 -10.10
C SER A 45 -12.72 -6.83 -11.13
N GLY A 46 -11.50 -7.23 -10.72
CA GLY A 46 -10.47 -7.78 -11.61
C GLY A 46 -9.76 -6.76 -12.50
N GLN A 47 -10.01 -5.46 -12.32
CA GLN A 47 -9.43 -4.38 -13.12
C GLN A 47 -8.01 -3.98 -12.68
N CYS A 48 -7.63 -4.22 -11.42
CA CYS A 48 -6.30 -3.89 -10.88
C CYS A 48 -5.89 -4.84 -9.74
N SER A 49 -4.76 -5.53 -9.85
CA SER A 49 -4.32 -6.48 -8.82
C SER A 49 -3.20 -5.89 -7.95
N ILE A 50 -3.55 -5.30 -6.79
CA ILE A 50 -2.55 -4.89 -5.77
C ILE A 50 -2.49 -5.97 -4.70
N VAL A 51 -1.74 -7.03 -4.97
CA VAL A 51 -1.65 -8.22 -4.10
C VAL A 51 -0.45 -8.15 -3.18
N THR A 52 0.63 -7.50 -3.61
CA THR A 52 1.87 -7.40 -2.84
C THR A 52 2.06 -6.01 -2.24
N TRP A 53 2.85 -5.95 -1.17
CA TRP A 53 3.27 -4.68 -0.57
C TRP A 53 4.10 -3.83 -1.53
N ASP A 54 4.82 -4.46 -2.47
CA ASP A 54 5.64 -3.73 -3.43
C ASP A 54 4.79 -3.03 -4.49
N ASP A 55 3.77 -3.72 -5.00
CA ASP A 55 2.78 -3.15 -5.93
C ASP A 55 2.04 -1.98 -5.28
N PHE A 56 1.70 -2.11 -4.01
CA PHE A 56 1.09 -1.02 -3.24
C PHE A 56 2.00 0.21 -3.20
N LYS A 57 3.28 0.05 -2.82
CA LYS A 57 4.23 1.17 -2.77
C LYS A 57 4.41 1.82 -4.15
N LYS A 58 4.48 1.02 -5.22
CA LYS A 58 4.60 1.52 -6.60
C LYS A 58 3.36 2.30 -7.02
N ALA A 59 2.16 1.77 -6.77
CA ALA A 59 0.90 2.42 -7.09
C ALA A 59 0.71 3.72 -6.28
N LEU A 60 1.06 3.70 -5.00
CA LEU A 60 0.96 4.87 -4.13
C LEU A 60 1.92 5.98 -4.58
N LYS A 61 3.16 5.63 -4.92
CA LYS A 61 4.11 6.57 -5.52
C LYS A 61 3.59 7.08 -6.87
N ALA A 62 3.12 6.22 -7.76
CA ALA A 62 2.58 6.65 -9.05
C ALA A 62 1.46 7.70 -8.90
N GLN A 63 0.60 7.55 -7.89
CA GLN A 63 -0.51 8.47 -7.66
C GLN A 63 -0.09 9.78 -6.98
N PHE A 64 0.78 9.73 -5.97
CA PHE A 64 1.04 10.86 -5.07
C PHE A 64 2.45 11.46 -5.20
N TYR A 65 3.35 10.88 -5.99
CA TYR A 65 4.64 11.52 -6.23
C TYR A 65 4.47 12.77 -7.09
N PRO A 66 5.01 13.93 -6.67
CA PRO A 66 4.87 15.20 -7.38
C PRO A 66 5.32 15.14 -8.85
N GLU A 67 6.37 14.36 -9.13
CA GLU A 67 6.89 14.15 -10.49
C GLU A 67 5.86 13.48 -11.41
N ASN A 68 5.13 12.48 -10.89
CA ASN A 68 4.06 11.82 -11.62
C ASN A 68 2.78 12.68 -11.68
N VAL A 69 2.48 13.46 -10.64
CA VAL A 69 1.34 14.40 -10.67
C VAL A 69 1.54 15.45 -11.76
N ALA A 70 2.73 16.04 -11.86
CA ALA A 70 3.06 17.00 -12.90
C ALA A 70 3.11 16.37 -14.30
N TYR A 71 3.60 15.13 -14.43
CA TYR A 71 3.54 14.38 -15.68
C TYR A 71 2.09 14.10 -16.11
N ASN A 72 1.28 13.55 -15.21
CA ASN A 72 -0.13 13.24 -15.48
C ASN A 72 -0.94 14.49 -15.81
N ALA A 73 -0.67 15.62 -15.14
CA ALA A 73 -1.31 16.91 -15.44
C ALA A 73 -0.94 17.39 -16.86
N ARG A 74 0.33 17.27 -17.26
CA ARG A 74 0.78 17.61 -18.61
C ARG A 74 0.19 16.69 -19.68
N CYS A 75 0.17 15.38 -19.44
CA CYS A 75 -0.45 14.43 -20.38
C CYS A 75 -1.94 14.72 -20.57
N LYS A 76 -2.69 14.96 -19.48
CA LYS A 76 -4.11 15.35 -19.58
C LYS A 76 -4.33 16.65 -20.35
N LEU A 77 -3.42 17.62 -20.22
CA LEU A 77 -3.48 18.85 -21.02
C LEU A 77 -3.16 18.61 -22.49
N ALA A 78 -2.31 17.64 -22.81
CA ALA A 78 -1.96 17.28 -24.19
C ALA A 78 -3.00 16.40 -24.89
N GLU A 79 -3.90 15.76 -24.14
CA GLU A 79 -5.02 14.98 -24.66
C GLU A 79 -6.29 15.81 -24.91
N LEU A 80 -6.28 17.10 -24.53
CA LEU A 80 -7.33 18.10 -24.83
C LEU A 80 -7.08 18.78 -26.16
#